data_AF-A0A4Y2GKK0-F1
#
_entry.id   AF-A0A4Y2GKK0-F1
#
_cell.length_a   1.000
_cell.length_b   1.000
_cell.length_c   1.000
_cell.angle_alpha   90.00
_cell.angle_beta   90.00
_cell.angle_gamma   90.00
#
_symmetry.space_group_name_H-M   'P 1'
#
loop_
_entity.id
_entity.type
_entity.pdbx_description
1 polymer ?
#
loop_
_entity_poly.entity_id
_entity_poly.type
_entity_poly.pdbx_seq_one_letter_code
_entity_poly.pdbx_strand_id
1 'polypeptide(L)' 'VQVYDNSSNLHSNVTTNSTTTNITLKNLTAGVVYKAKAEAFTQAGVGPSTNFVNILIGKKMVLNLII' A
#
# COMPACT_ATOMS: atom_id res chain seq x y z
N VAL A 1 -6.79 -20.86 2.20
CA VAL A 1 -8.04 -20.06 2.20
C VAL A 1 -7.99 -19.17 0.96
N GLN A 2 -8.80 -19.48 -0.06
CA GLN A 2 -8.94 -18.65 -1.25
C GLN A 2 -10.22 -17.83 -1.10
N VAL A 3 -10.09 -16.50 -1.13
CA VAL A 3 -11.23 -15.59 -1.04
C VAL A 3 -11.69 -15.27 -2.46
N TYR A 4 -12.87 -15.76 -2.81
CA TYR A 4 -13.55 -15.56 -4.09
C TYR A 4 -14.48 -14.34 -4.03
N ASP A 5 -13.93 -13.16 -3.76
CA ASP A 5 -14.71 -11.93 -3.84
C ASP A 5 -14.25 -11.09 -5.03
N ASN A 6 -15.22 -10.68 -5.85
CA ASN A 6 -15.04 -9.89 -7.06
C ASN A 6 -14.80 -8.41 -6.68
N SER A 7 -13.73 -8.21 -5.91
CA SER A 7 -13.21 -6.91 -5.52
C SER A 7 -11.71 -7.01 -5.67
N SER A 8 -11.17 -6.47 -6.76
CA SER A 8 -9.72 -6.30 -6.96
C SER A 8 -9.15 -5.22 -6.01
N ASN A 9 -9.54 -5.24 -4.74
CA ASN A 9 -8.86 -4.58 -3.64
C ASN A 9 -7.83 -5.58 -3.12
N LEU A 10 -6.61 -5.51 -3.66
CA LEU A 10 -5.47 -6.22 -3.08
C LEU A 10 -5.28 -5.71 -1.65
N HIS A 11 -5.84 -6.42 -0.67
CA HIS A 11 -5.62 -6.19 0.76
C HIS A 11 -4.23 -6.73 1.14
N SER A 12 -3.18 -6.04 0.70
CA SER A 12 -1.83 -6.32 1.19
C SER A 12 -1.68 -5.71 2.58
N ASN A 13 -1.78 -6.53 3.61
CA ASN A 13 -1.43 -6.11 4.97
C ASN A 13 0.10 -6.20 5.15
N VAL A 14 0.74 -5.10 5.51
CA VAL A 14 2.19 -5.03 5.73
C VAL A 14 2.45 -4.61 7.16
N THR A 15 3.02 -5.51 7.94
CA THR A 15 3.42 -5.25 9.33
C THR A 15 4.90 -4.94 9.37
N THR A 16 5.28 -3.84 10.01
CA THR A 16 6.67 -3.44 10.20
C THR A 16 6.97 -3.12 11.66
N ASN A 17 8.26 -2.97 11.98
CA ASN A 17 8.69 -2.57 13.32
C ASN A 17 8.26 -1.13 13.62
N SER A 18 8.05 -0.81 14.91
CA SER A 18 7.68 0.54 15.35
C SER A 18 8.75 1.60 15.04
N THR A 19 9.99 1.21 14.81
CA THR A 19 11.09 2.11 14.41
C THR A 19 11.12 2.39 12.91
N THR A 20 10.34 1.65 12.12
CA THR A 20 10.22 1.85 10.67
C THR A 20 9.29 3.02 10.39
N THR A 21 9.84 4.12 9.88
CA THR A 21 9.07 5.34 9.53
C THR A 21 8.68 5.40 8.05
N ASN A 22 9.18 4.47 7.23
CA ASN A 22 8.93 4.44 5.79
C ASN A 22 8.83 3.00 5.28
N ILE A 23 7.91 2.79 4.33
CA ILE A 23 7.73 1.51 3.62
C ILE A 23 7.65 1.79 2.13
N THR A 24 8.16 0.87 1.31
CA THR A 24 8.06 0.96 -0.15
C THR A 24 7.29 -0.24 -0.69
N LEU A 25 6.10 0.02 -1.24
CA LEU A 25 5.32 -0.98 -1.96
C LEU A 25 5.78 -1.02 -3.42
N LYS A 26 6.11 -2.21 -3.91
CA LYS A 26 6.54 -2.46 -5.30
C LYS A 26 5.50 -3.30 -6.03
N ASN A 27 5.57 -3.32 -7.36
CA ASN A 27 4.67 -4.08 -8.24
C ASN A 27 3.19 -3.65 -8.15
N LEU A 28 2.94 -2.36 -7.94
CA LEU A 28 1.59 -1.79 -8.04
C LEU A 28 1.20 -1.59 -9.51
N THR A 29 -0.08 -1.81 -9.83
CA THR A 29 -0.60 -1.62 -11.18
C THR A 29 -0.71 -0.13 -11.51
N ALA A 30 -0.05 0.29 -12.58
CA ALA A 30 -0.13 1.67 -13.05
C ALA A 30 -1.55 2.03 -13.52
N GLY A 31 -1.98 3.26 -13.25
CA GLY A 31 -3.31 3.76 -13.60
C GLY A 31 -4.42 3.39 -12.62
N VAL A 32 -4.10 2.64 -11.55
CA VAL A 32 -5.04 2.29 -10.48
C VAL A 32 -4.87 3.23 -9.30
N VAL A 33 -6.00 3.62 -8.69
CA VAL A 33 -6.03 4.36 -7.42
C VAL A 33 -6.08 3.37 -6.27
N TYR A 34 -5.06 3.41 -5.41
CA TYR A 34 -5.00 2.60 -4.19
C TYR A 34 -5.43 3.42 -2.98
N LYS A 35 -6.03 2.75 -2.00
CA LYS A 35 -6.34 3.31 -0.68
C LYS A 35 -5.39 2.74 0.35
N ALA A 36 -4.68 3.61 1.05
CA ALA A 36 -3.78 3.22 2.14
C ALA A 36 -4.24 3.82 3.47
N LYS A 37 -4.15 3.05 4.54
CA LYS A 37 -4.24 3.51 5.93
C LYS A 37 -3.13 2.85 6.74
N ALA A 38 -2.71 3.48 7.82
CA ALA A 38 -1.77 2.90 8.77
C ALA A 38 -2.45 2.74 10.14
N GLU A 39 -2.10 1.68 10.85
CA GLU A 39 -2.55 1.43 12.22
C GLU A 39 -1.38 0.90 13.04
N ALA A 40 -1.26 1.40 14.27
CA ALA A 40 -0.29 0.89 15.23
C ALA A 40 -0.93 -0.21 16.08
N PHE A 41 -0.20 -1.24 16.46
CA PHE A 41 -0.67 -2.24 17.40
C PHE A 41 0.44 -2.60 18.41
N THR A 42 0.02 -3.03 19.59
CA THR A 42 0.90 -3.47 20.69
C THR A 42 0.40 -4.82 21.21
N GLN A 43 1.09 -5.38 22.22
CA GLN A 43 0.62 -6.58 22.91
C GLN A 43 -0.76 -6.39 23.57
N ALA A 44 -1.14 -5.16 23.91
CA ALA A 44 -2.46 -4.86 24.46
C ALA A 44 -3.57 -4.82 23.38
N GLY A 45 -3.21 -4.70 22.10
CA GLY A 45 -4.14 -4.69 20.98
C GLY A 45 -3.84 -3.62 19.92
N VAL A 46 -4.81 -3.43 19.02
CA VAL A 46 -4.76 -2.46 17.92
C VAL A 46 -5.09 -1.07 18.44
N GLY A 47 -4.26 -0.10 18.08
CA GLY A 47 -4.43 1.32 18.37
C GLY A 47 -5.17 2.07 17.27
N PRO A 48 -5.15 3.42 17.32
CA PRO A 48 -5.84 4.24 16.34
C PRO A 48 -5.34 4.01 14.90
N SER A 49 -6.27 3.95 13.95
CA SER A 49 -5.97 3.99 12.51
C SER A 49 -5.89 5.43 12.01
N THR A 50 -5.05 5.68 11.01
CA THR A 50 -5.09 6.93 10.25
C THR A 50 -6.29 6.96 9.30
N ASN A 51 -6.62 8.16 8.81
CA ASN A 51 -7.53 8.30 7.68
C ASN A 51 -6.94 7.63 6.43
N PHE A 52 -7.82 7.23 5.51
CA PHE A 52 -7.41 6.72 4.20
C PHE A 52 -6.78 7.82 3.35
N VAL A 53 -5.67 7.48 2.70
CA VAL A 53 -5.06 8.28 1.65
C VAL A 53 -5.26 7.57 0.32
N ASN A 54 -5.77 8.30 -0.68
CA ASN A 54 -5.93 7.81 -2.04
C ASN A 54 -4.66 8.14 -2.84
N ILE A 55 -4.07 7.14 -3.48
CA ILE A 55 -2.80 7.27 -4.20
C ILE A 55 -3.01 6.78 -5.63
N LEU A 56 -2.87 7.68 -6.61
CA LEU A 56 -2.85 7.32 -8.03
C LEU A 56 -1.44 6.88 -8.41
N ILE A 57 -1.30 5.63 -8.84
CA ILE A 57 0.01 5.11 -9.27
C ILE A 57 0.25 5.50 -10.71
N GLY A 58 1.14 6.48 -10.89
CA GLY A 58 1.63 6.86 -12.20
C GLY A 58 2.40 5.71 -12.87
N LYS A 59 2.28 5.60 -14.19
CA LYS A 59 3.16 4.72 -14.97
C LYS A 59 4.58 5.27 -14.87
N LYS A 60 5.53 4.48 -14.36
CA LYS A 60 6.95 4.84 -14.43
C LYS A 60 7.38 4.84 -15.88
N MET A 61 7.35 6.01 -16.53
CA MET A 61 7.89 6.21 -17.86
C MET A 61 9.40 6.40 -17.74
N VAL A 62 10.17 5.38 -18.12
CA VAL A 62 11.63 5.50 -18.26
C VAL A 62 11.89 5.95 -19.69
N LEU A 63 12.23 7.22 -19.89
CA LEU A 63 12.63 7.74 -21.20
C LEU A 63 14.15 7.59 -21.31
N ASN A 64 14.63 6.63 -22.09
CA ASN A 64 16.03 6.59 -22.52
C ASN A 64 16.15 7.42 -23.80
N LEU A 65 16.70 8.63 -23.68
CA LEU A 65 17.10 9.45 -24.82
C LEU A 65 18.52 9.03 -25.23
N ILE A 66 18.68 8.51 -26.44
CA ILE A 66 19.99 8.41 -27.11
C ILE A 66 19.99 9.54 -28.14
N ILE A 67 20.96 10.44 -28.01
CA ILE A 67 21.24 11.51 -28.99
C ILE A 67 22.02 10.98 -30.19
#